data_AF-A0A382T640-F1
#
_entry.id   AF-A0A382T640-F1
#
_cell.length_a   1.000
_cell.length_b   1.000
_cell.length_c   1.000
_cell.angle_alpha   90.00
_cell.angle_beta   90.00
_cell.angle_gamma   90.00
#
_symmetry.space_group_name_H-M   'P 1'
#
loop_
_entity.id
_entity.type
_entity.pdbx_description
1 polymer ?
#
loop_
_entity_poly.entity_id
_entity_poly.type
_entity_poly.pdbx_seq_one_letter_code
_entity_poly.pdbx_strand_id
1 'polypeptide(L)'
;MPKFSLDTLPLHSTASDATFEIDVWRYNHPDATQTVYLQAGIHGIELTGIPVVHEFMKEIEEHQLDYNFICVPLSNPMGLDSQIMGVQTGYNNLHTNQQNCWNWNRIGNLKDEPSQEGRWIKTLLDLSAPADIVLDLHTAGVETAPHIYFNESEKKYVTGLGIPHLLTWKVPSDSFSDTNFQRGKVALTFELSSSRS
;
A
#
# COMPACT_ATOMS: atom_id res chain seq x y z
N MET A 1 -9.52 -16.97 19.85
CA MET A 1 -8.97 -16.90 18.48
C MET A 1 -8.71 -15.45 18.18
N PRO A 2 -7.44 -15.04 17.97
CA PRO A 2 -7.11 -13.70 17.51
C PRO A 2 -8.00 -13.23 16.34
N LYS A 3 -8.30 -11.94 16.35
CA LYS A 3 -9.09 -11.22 15.35
C LYS A 3 -8.45 -9.88 15.05
N PHE A 4 -8.77 -9.30 13.91
CA PHE A 4 -8.36 -7.95 13.60
C PHE A 4 -9.09 -6.94 14.49
N SER A 5 -8.35 -5.97 15.01
CA SER A 5 -8.88 -4.74 15.59
C SER A 5 -8.68 -3.59 14.62
N LEU A 6 -9.69 -2.73 14.49
CA LEU A 6 -9.63 -1.51 13.69
C LEU A 6 -9.21 -0.32 14.55
N ASP A 7 -8.17 0.40 14.10
CA ASP A 7 -7.82 1.75 14.54
C ASP A 7 -7.94 2.69 13.34
N THR A 8 -8.39 3.93 13.54
CA THR A 8 -8.44 4.94 12.48
C THR A 8 -7.44 6.05 12.80
N LEU A 9 -6.58 6.37 11.83
CA LEU A 9 -5.53 7.40 11.99
C LEU A 9 -5.86 8.64 11.17
N PRO A 10 -6.02 9.82 11.80
CA PRO A 10 -6.21 11.06 11.09
C PRO A 10 -4.91 11.48 10.38
N LEU A 11 -5.05 12.01 9.17
CA LEU A 11 -3.92 12.43 8.33
C LEU A 11 -3.94 13.92 8.04
N HIS A 12 -5.10 14.44 7.66
CA HIS A 12 -5.26 15.86 7.32
C HIS A 12 -6.71 16.32 7.54
N SER A 13 -6.89 17.56 7.97
CA SER A 13 -8.19 18.24 7.98
C SER A 13 -8.21 19.32 6.91
N THR A 14 -9.17 19.23 5.99
CA THR A 14 -9.34 20.18 4.89
C THR A 14 -9.83 21.54 5.40
N ALA A 15 -9.78 22.56 4.55
CA ALA A 15 -10.25 23.90 4.89
C ALA A 15 -11.77 23.97 5.19
N SER A 16 -12.53 22.94 4.81
CA SER A 16 -13.95 22.79 5.13
C SER A 16 -14.20 21.85 6.33
N ASP A 17 -13.17 21.59 7.13
CA ASP A 17 -13.18 20.73 8.32
C ASP A 17 -13.46 19.23 8.07
N ALA A 18 -13.42 18.76 6.82
CA ALA A 18 -13.45 17.33 6.54
C ALA A 18 -12.11 16.71 6.93
N THR A 19 -12.11 15.52 7.53
CA THR A 19 -10.86 14.84 7.92
C THR A 19 -10.60 13.65 6.99
N PHE A 20 -9.43 13.65 6.37
CA PHE A 20 -8.87 12.46 5.75
C PHE A 20 -8.23 11.59 6.82
N GLU A 21 -8.59 10.33 6.83
CA GLU A 21 -8.14 9.32 7.78
C GLU A 21 -7.95 7.98 7.10
N ILE A 22 -7.07 7.14 7.64
CA ILE A 22 -6.85 5.78 7.15
C ILE A 22 -7.22 4.77 8.22
N ASP A 23 -7.90 3.72 7.79
CA ASP A 23 -8.19 2.56 8.62
C ASP A 23 -6.99 1.63 8.66
N VAL A 24 -6.55 1.30 9.87
CA VAL A 24 -5.45 0.41 10.17
C VAL A 24 -5.99 -0.78 10.95
N TRP A 25 -5.96 -1.93 10.31
CA TRP A 25 -6.39 -3.18 10.92
C TRP A 25 -5.18 -3.93 11.46
N ARG A 26 -5.25 -4.37 12.72
CA ARG A 26 -4.14 -5.07 13.39
C ARG A 26 -4.58 -6.44 13.88
N TYR A 27 -3.78 -7.46 13.57
CA TYR A 27 -3.94 -8.81 14.09
C TYR A 27 -2.66 -9.20 14.81
N ASN A 28 -2.81 -9.68 16.05
CA ASN A 28 -1.68 -10.14 16.87
C ASN A 28 -1.86 -11.62 17.22
N HIS A 29 -0.96 -12.47 16.73
CA HIS A 29 -0.95 -13.89 17.09
C HIS A 29 -0.03 -14.12 18.31
N PRO A 30 -0.43 -14.93 19.32
CA PRO A 30 0.41 -15.19 20.49
C PRO A 30 1.77 -15.83 20.13
N ASP A 31 1.79 -16.62 19.07
CA ASP A 31 2.98 -17.36 18.60
C ASP A 31 3.61 -16.69 17.36
N ALA A 32 3.30 -15.41 17.11
CA ALA A 32 3.76 -14.70 15.92
C ALA A 32 5.28 -14.74 15.76
N THR A 33 5.73 -15.19 14.59
CA THR A 33 7.17 -15.28 14.27
C THR A 33 7.70 -14.06 13.52
N GLN A 34 6.85 -13.39 12.76
CA GLN A 34 7.14 -12.22 11.93
C GLN A 34 5.93 -11.30 11.85
N THR A 35 6.15 -10.06 11.42
CA THR A 35 5.10 -9.08 11.15
C THR A 35 5.00 -8.79 9.65
N VAL A 36 3.77 -8.84 9.11
CA VAL A 36 3.44 -8.53 7.72
C VAL A 36 2.67 -7.21 7.67
N TYR A 37 3.13 -6.28 6.84
CA TYR A 37 2.40 -5.09 6.46
C TYR A 37 1.79 -5.28 5.07
N LEU A 38 0.50 -5.00 4.92
CA LEU A 38 -0.23 -5.10 3.67
C LEU A 38 -1.01 -3.81 3.43
N GLN A 39 -0.84 -3.17 2.28
CA GLN A 39 -1.64 -2.00 1.91
C GLN A 39 -2.21 -2.11 0.49
N ALA A 40 -3.22 -1.29 0.22
CA ALA A 40 -3.71 -1.03 -1.12
C ALA A 40 -4.13 0.44 -1.30
N GLY A 41 -4.46 0.83 -2.54
CA GLY A 41 -5.10 2.10 -2.85
C GLY A 41 -4.21 3.33 -2.69
N ILE A 42 -2.88 3.19 -2.72
CA ILE A 42 -1.96 4.34 -2.69
C ILE A 42 -2.14 5.23 -3.92
N HIS A 43 -2.40 4.62 -5.08
CA HIS A 43 -3.01 5.30 -6.21
C HIS A 43 -4.52 5.20 -6.07
N GLY A 44 -5.20 6.34 -5.87
CA GLY A 44 -6.63 6.36 -5.56
C GLY A 44 -7.58 5.82 -6.64
N ILE A 45 -7.04 5.53 -7.83
CA ILE A 45 -7.78 4.97 -8.98
C ILE A 45 -7.55 3.45 -9.16
N GLU A 46 -6.83 2.82 -8.24
CA GLU A 46 -6.48 1.40 -8.25
C GLU A 46 -7.25 0.66 -7.16
N LEU A 47 -8.55 0.49 -7.40
CA LEU A 47 -9.52 0.11 -6.37
C LEU A 47 -9.52 -1.39 -6.05
N THR A 48 -9.04 -2.25 -6.95
CA THR A 48 -9.16 -3.72 -6.81
C THR A 48 -8.41 -4.25 -5.59
N GLY A 49 -7.30 -3.62 -5.20
CA GLY A 49 -6.55 -4.03 -4.01
C GLY A 49 -7.33 -3.87 -2.71
N ILE A 50 -8.22 -2.87 -2.61
CA ILE A 50 -8.99 -2.56 -1.39
C ILE A 50 -9.83 -3.77 -0.91
N PRO A 51 -10.76 -4.32 -1.72
CA PRO A 51 -11.52 -5.50 -1.30
C PRO A 51 -10.66 -6.75 -1.13
N VAL A 52 -9.52 -6.85 -1.84
CA VAL A 52 -8.57 -7.97 -1.68
C VAL A 52 -7.94 -7.97 -0.29
N VAL A 53 -7.58 -6.80 0.25
CA VAL A 53 -7.11 -6.70 1.65
C VAL A 53 -8.21 -7.14 2.63
N HIS A 54 -9.47 -6.77 2.40
CA HIS A 54 -10.57 -7.21 3.26
C HIS A 54 -10.80 -8.72 3.22
N GLU A 55 -10.70 -9.34 2.05
CA GLU A 55 -10.81 -10.79 1.92
C GLU A 55 -9.63 -11.49 2.58
N PHE A 56 -8.42 -10.99 2.38
CA PHE A 56 -7.21 -11.47 3.05
C PHE A 56 -7.37 -11.48 4.57
N MET A 57 -7.94 -10.42 5.17
CA MET A 57 -8.16 -10.39 6.62
C MET A 57 -9.09 -11.51 7.10
N LYS A 58 -10.13 -11.88 6.34
CA LYS A 58 -11.02 -13.01 6.67
C LYS A 58 -10.25 -14.33 6.63
N GLU A 59 -9.44 -14.54 5.60
CA GLU A 59 -8.62 -15.74 5.44
C GLU A 59 -7.63 -15.91 6.60
N ILE A 60 -7.01 -14.81 7.06
CA ILE A 60 -6.13 -14.82 8.24
C ILE A 60 -6.90 -15.17 9.51
N GLU A 61 -8.10 -14.61 9.72
CA GLU A 61 -8.92 -14.97 10.87
C GLU A 61 -9.40 -16.43 10.83
N GLU A 62 -9.68 -16.97 9.67
CA GLU A 62 -10.10 -18.36 9.51
C GLU A 62 -8.94 -19.34 9.76
N HIS A 63 -7.78 -19.07 9.17
CA HIS A 63 -6.64 -20.00 9.18
C HIS A 63 -5.67 -19.79 10.35
N GLN A 64 -5.76 -18.65 11.05
CA GLN A 64 -4.97 -18.33 12.26
C GLN A 64 -3.46 -18.50 12.05
N LEU A 65 -2.90 -17.87 11.01
CA LEU A 65 -1.47 -17.96 10.72
C LEU A 65 -0.63 -17.30 11.84
N ASP A 66 0.50 -17.91 12.19
CA ASP A 66 1.44 -17.50 13.26
C ASP A 66 2.27 -16.25 12.89
N TYR A 67 1.59 -15.17 12.53
CA TYR A 67 2.13 -13.88 12.13
C TYR A 67 1.32 -12.75 12.73
N ASN A 68 1.97 -11.60 12.93
CA ASN A 68 1.25 -10.35 13.14
C ASN A 68 0.94 -9.72 11.78
N PHE A 69 -0.21 -9.06 11.67
CA PHE A 69 -0.59 -8.34 10.45
C PHE A 69 -0.97 -6.90 10.76
N ILE A 70 -0.52 -6.00 9.89
CA ILE A 70 -0.92 -4.59 9.84
C ILE A 70 -1.46 -4.34 8.44
N CYS A 71 -2.78 -4.20 8.32
CA CYS A 71 -3.46 -4.05 7.04
C CYS A 71 -4.02 -2.63 6.88
N VAL A 72 -3.75 -1.98 5.76
CA VAL A 72 -4.25 -0.65 5.40
C VAL A 72 -4.96 -0.73 4.04
N PRO A 73 -6.27 -1.08 4.00
CA PRO A 73 -6.99 -1.33 2.76
C PRO A 73 -7.04 -0.12 1.82
N LEU A 74 -7.23 1.08 2.36
CA LEU A 74 -7.21 2.34 1.62
C LEU A 74 -6.14 3.24 2.22
N SER A 75 -4.94 3.26 1.64
CA SER A 75 -3.79 4.04 2.16
C SER A 75 -3.80 5.52 1.77
N ASN A 76 -4.58 5.90 0.74
CA ASN A 76 -4.66 7.25 0.23
C ASN A 76 -6.12 7.68 -0.12
N PRO A 77 -6.97 7.97 0.88
CA PRO A 77 -8.30 8.54 0.65
C PRO A 77 -8.29 9.86 -0.13
N MET A 78 -7.25 10.70 -0.03
CA MET A 78 -7.18 11.94 -0.83
C MET A 78 -7.05 11.62 -2.32
N GLY A 79 -6.25 10.62 -2.68
CA GLY A 79 -6.20 10.09 -4.04
C GLY A 79 -7.56 9.58 -4.49
N LEU A 80 -8.27 8.82 -3.66
CA LEU A 80 -9.58 8.25 -3.99
C LEU A 80 -10.61 9.33 -4.35
N ASP A 81 -10.63 10.40 -3.56
CA ASP A 81 -11.56 11.53 -3.72
C ASP A 81 -11.14 12.51 -4.81
N SER A 82 -9.94 12.33 -5.39
CA SER A 82 -9.41 13.25 -6.40
C SER A 82 -10.12 13.13 -7.74
N GLN A 83 -10.85 14.18 -8.14
CA GLN A 83 -11.53 14.22 -9.45
C GLN A 83 -11.26 15.52 -10.21
N ILE A 84 -11.09 15.39 -11.53
CA ILE A 84 -11.11 16.50 -12.49
C ILE A 84 -12.25 16.26 -13.47
N MET A 85 -13.22 17.18 -13.52
CA MET A 85 -14.39 17.08 -14.42
C MET A 85 -15.14 15.75 -14.30
N GLY A 86 -15.25 15.20 -13.09
CA GLY A 86 -15.94 13.92 -12.81
C GLY A 86 -15.12 12.67 -13.12
N VAL A 87 -13.87 12.81 -13.55
CA VAL A 87 -12.93 11.70 -13.78
C VAL A 87 -11.98 11.61 -12.60
N GLN A 88 -11.83 10.42 -12.00
CA GLN A 88 -10.86 10.23 -10.93
C GLN A 88 -9.41 10.36 -11.45
N THR A 89 -8.58 11.07 -10.71
CA THR A 89 -7.21 11.46 -11.10
C THR A 89 -6.16 11.19 -10.02
N GLY A 90 -6.52 10.40 -9.00
CA GLY A 90 -5.75 10.10 -7.79
C GLY A 90 -4.43 9.34 -7.93
N TYR A 91 -3.88 9.25 -9.14
CA TYR A 91 -2.55 8.67 -9.36
C TYR A 91 -1.43 9.63 -8.93
N ASN A 92 -1.62 10.91 -9.25
CA ASN A 92 -0.74 11.99 -8.84
C ASN A 92 -1.43 12.85 -7.77
N ASN A 93 -0.65 13.50 -6.93
CA ASN A 93 -1.18 14.48 -6.00
C ASN A 93 -1.62 15.75 -6.76
N LEU A 94 -2.89 16.09 -6.64
CA LEU A 94 -3.52 17.28 -7.23
C LEU A 94 -4.11 18.22 -6.17
N HIS A 95 -4.14 17.80 -4.90
CA HIS A 95 -4.91 18.46 -3.85
C HIS A 95 -4.10 19.49 -3.08
N THR A 96 -2.77 19.43 -3.17
CA THR A 96 -1.91 20.40 -2.49
C THR A 96 -1.12 21.23 -3.47
N ASN A 97 -0.72 22.41 -3.01
CA ASN A 97 -0.06 23.45 -3.80
C ASN A 97 1.39 23.09 -4.20
N GLN A 98 1.69 21.81 -4.40
CA GLN A 98 2.97 21.38 -4.95
C GLN A 98 2.92 21.44 -6.47
N GLN A 99 3.77 22.29 -7.06
CA GLN A 99 3.87 22.46 -8.52
C GLN A 99 4.25 21.18 -9.28
N ASN A 100 4.74 20.16 -8.58
CA ASN A 100 5.32 18.97 -9.19
C ASN A 100 4.31 17.82 -9.42
N CYS A 101 3.09 17.90 -8.87
CA CYS A 101 2.04 16.88 -8.98
C CYS A 101 2.58 15.44 -8.90
N TRP A 102 3.35 15.14 -7.86
CA TRP A 102 4.10 13.90 -7.76
C TRP A 102 3.18 12.67 -7.78
N ASN A 103 3.67 11.59 -8.40
CA ASN A 103 3.09 10.26 -8.29
C ASN A 103 3.15 9.78 -6.83
N TRP A 104 2.02 9.31 -6.29
CA TRP A 104 1.90 8.88 -4.89
C TRP A 104 2.83 7.72 -4.51
N ASN A 105 3.13 6.83 -5.45
CA ASN A 105 4.09 5.74 -5.30
C ASN A 105 5.51 6.11 -5.81
N ARG A 106 5.87 7.39 -5.77
CA ARG A 106 7.27 7.87 -5.87
C ARG A 106 7.66 8.53 -4.55
N ILE A 107 7.48 7.75 -3.48
CA ILE A 107 7.58 8.19 -2.10
C ILE A 107 8.97 8.71 -1.71
N GLY A 108 10.04 8.32 -2.42
CA GLY A 108 11.37 8.88 -2.20
C GLY A 108 11.41 10.41 -2.34
N ASN A 109 10.58 10.97 -3.22
CA ASN A 109 10.44 12.42 -3.42
C ASN A 109 9.56 13.10 -2.37
N LEU A 110 8.86 12.33 -1.52
CA LEU A 110 7.86 12.83 -0.57
C LEU A 110 8.26 12.57 0.88
N LYS A 111 8.98 11.48 1.17
CA LYS A 111 9.21 10.98 2.55
C LYS A 111 9.89 11.98 3.50
N ASP A 112 10.70 12.89 2.94
CA ASP A 112 11.45 13.91 3.70
C ASP A 112 10.84 15.32 3.52
N GLU A 113 9.76 15.45 2.74
CA GLU A 113 9.09 16.73 2.51
C GLU A 113 8.23 17.12 3.73
N PRO A 114 8.27 18.38 4.18
CA PRO A 114 7.42 18.87 5.27
C PRO A 114 5.96 19.07 4.86
N SER A 115 5.60 18.67 3.63
CA SER A 115 4.28 18.85 3.06
C SER A 115 3.23 17.94 3.71
N GLN A 116 1.99 18.03 3.25
CA GLN A 116 0.93 17.14 3.73
C GLN A 116 1.17 15.71 3.24
N GLU A 117 1.57 15.56 1.98
CA GLU A 117 1.93 14.28 1.36
C GLU A 117 3.10 13.65 2.09
N GLY A 118 4.14 14.42 2.38
CA GLY A 118 5.32 13.88 3.05
C GLY A 118 5.00 13.37 4.45
N ARG A 119 4.16 14.10 5.21
CA ARG A 119 3.63 13.62 6.49
C ARG A 119 2.79 12.35 6.33
N TRP A 120 1.98 12.26 5.28
CA TRP A 120 1.15 11.09 4.99
C TRP A 120 1.99 9.85 4.63
N ILE A 121 2.95 10.02 3.73
CA ILE A 121 3.93 8.98 3.36
C ILE A 121 4.73 8.56 4.59
N LYS A 122 5.14 9.51 5.44
CA LYS A 122 5.79 9.20 6.71
C LYS A 122 4.90 8.33 7.59
N THR A 123 3.60 8.61 7.69
CA THR A 123 2.65 7.75 8.43
C THR A 123 2.64 6.32 7.88
N LEU A 124 2.57 6.12 6.56
CA LEU A 124 2.62 4.77 5.96
C LEU A 124 3.98 4.08 6.20
N LEU A 125 5.07 4.83 6.15
CA LEU A 125 6.43 4.34 6.42
C LEU A 125 6.64 3.99 7.89
N ASP A 126 6.01 4.72 8.81
CA ASP A 126 6.03 4.43 10.25
C ASP A 126 5.16 3.19 10.56
N LEU A 127 3.99 3.07 9.92
CA LEU A 127 3.12 1.91 10.04
C LEU A 127 3.76 0.62 9.54
N SER A 128 4.50 0.69 8.44
CA SER A 128 5.23 -0.46 7.90
C SER A 128 6.53 -0.72 8.64
N ALA A 129 7.10 0.24 9.38
CA ALA A 129 8.38 0.12 10.10
C ALA A 129 8.59 -1.19 10.89
N PRO A 130 7.62 -1.68 11.70
CA PRO A 130 7.80 -2.91 12.48
C PRO A 130 7.68 -4.20 11.65
N ALA A 131 7.34 -4.12 10.37
CA ALA A 131 7.12 -5.30 9.53
C ALA A 131 8.42 -5.85 8.92
N ASP A 132 8.52 -7.18 8.90
CA ASP A 132 9.56 -7.93 8.20
C ASP A 132 9.23 -8.09 6.72
N ILE A 133 7.93 -8.16 6.40
CA ILE A 133 7.39 -8.36 5.06
C ILE A 133 6.41 -7.22 4.73
N VAL A 134 6.56 -6.61 3.56
CA VAL A 134 5.73 -5.52 3.05
C VAL A 134 5.13 -5.95 1.71
N LEU A 135 3.80 -5.92 1.64
CA LEU A 135 3.04 -6.24 0.45
C LEU A 135 2.24 -4.99 0.04
N ASP A 136 2.45 -4.51 -1.18
CA ASP A 136 1.80 -3.32 -1.70
C ASP A 136 0.95 -3.70 -2.91
N LEU A 137 -0.38 -3.60 -2.79
CA LEU A 137 -1.32 -3.99 -3.84
C LEU A 137 -1.67 -2.79 -4.71
N HIS A 138 -1.31 -2.91 -5.99
CA HIS A 138 -1.58 -1.98 -7.07
C HIS A 138 -2.51 -2.63 -8.08
N THR A 139 -2.99 -1.83 -9.01
CA THR A 139 -3.74 -2.33 -10.16
C THR A 139 -3.30 -1.58 -11.40
N ALA A 140 -2.53 -2.25 -12.23
CA ALA A 140 -2.19 -1.73 -13.53
C ALA A 140 -3.42 -1.69 -14.47
N GLY A 141 -3.32 -0.93 -15.56
CA GLY A 141 -4.44 -0.61 -16.44
C GLY A 141 -5.12 -1.83 -17.09
N VAL A 142 -6.19 -1.59 -17.84
CA VAL A 142 -7.09 -2.65 -18.37
C VAL A 142 -6.38 -3.74 -19.18
N GLU A 143 -5.25 -3.40 -19.80
CA GLU A 143 -4.48 -4.30 -20.67
C GLU A 143 -3.37 -5.07 -19.95
N THR A 144 -3.18 -4.87 -18.64
CA THR A 144 -2.07 -5.50 -17.91
C THR A 144 -2.46 -6.83 -17.28
N ALA A 145 -1.68 -7.86 -17.59
CA ALA A 145 -1.80 -9.16 -16.94
C ALA A 145 -1.33 -9.08 -15.47
N PRO A 146 -1.93 -9.83 -14.54
CA PRO A 146 -1.49 -9.85 -13.14
C PRO A 146 -0.02 -10.23 -13.00
N HIS A 147 0.73 -9.47 -12.19
CA HIS A 147 2.16 -9.68 -12.01
C HIS A 147 2.68 -9.22 -10.66
N ILE A 148 3.89 -9.65 -10.30
CA ILE A 148 4.60 -9.21 -9.09
C ILE A 148 5.90 -8.51 -9.49
N TYR A 149 6.13 -7.31 -8.96
CA TYR A 149 7.43 -6.65 -8.97
C TYR A 149 8.20 -6.95 -7.67
N PHE A 150 9.48 -7.29 -7.80
CA PHE A 150 10.35 -7.64 -6.68
C PHE A 150 11.84 -7.46 -7.03
N ASN A 151 12.70 -7.30 -6.03
CA ASN A 151 14.14 -7.27 -6.25
C ASN A 151 14.66 -8.66 -6.65
N GLU A 152 15.67 -8.75 -7.52
CA GLU A 152 16.20 -10.06 -7.94
C GLU A 152 16.66 -10.98 -6.80
N SER A 153 17.12 -10.40 -5.68
CA SER A 153 17.53 -11.14 -4.49
C SER A 153 16.37 -11.79 -3.74
N GLU A 154 15.13 -11.36 -4.00
CA GLU A 154 13.92 -11.81 -3.31
C GLU A 154 13.17 -12.91 -4.08
N LYS A 155 13.73 -13.45 -5.16
CA LYS A 155 13.09 -14.46 -6.02
C LYS A 155 12.47 -15.64 -5.26
N LYS A 156 13.08 -16.03 -4.14
CA LYS A 156 12.58 -17.12 -3.29
C LYS A 156 11.21 -16.83 -2.65
N TYR A 157 10.86 -15.56 -2.44
CA TYR A 157 9.61 -15.14 -1.79
C TYR A 157 8.43 -15.05 -2.76
N VAL A 158 8.69 -14.90 -4.06
CA VAL A 158 7.63 -14.82 -5.09
C VAL A 158 7.34 -16.16 -5.77
N THR A 159 8.24 -17.13 -5.63
CA THR A 159 8.09 -18.44 -6.25
C THR A 159 6.95 -19.21 -5.57
N GLY A 160 5.91 -19.54 -6.32
CA GLY A 160 4.77 -20.33 -5.83
C GLY A 160 3.55 -19.53 -5.37
N LEU A 161 3.57 -18.19 -5.46
CA LEU A 161 2.43 -17.33 -5.09
C LEU A 161 1.24 -17.37 -6.07
N GLY A 162 1.28 -18.23 -7.10
CA GLY A 162 0.17 -18.41 -8.03
C GLY A 162 0.00 -17.31 -9.09
N ILE A 163 0.78 -16.23 -9.04
CA ILE A 163 0.80 -15.19 -10.08
C ILE A 163 1.79 -15.56 -11.18
N PRO A 164 1.37 -15.66 -12.46
CA PRO A 164 2.17 -16.25 -13.52
C PRO A 164 3.32 -15.36 -14.01
N HIS A 165 3.20 -14.04 -13.85
CA HIS A 165 4.18 -13.09 -14.37
C HIS A 165 4.97 -12.46 -13.22
N LEU A 166 6.29 -12.59 -13.28
CA LEU A 166 7.23 -12.13 -12.26
C LEU A 166 8.22 -11.16 -12.92
N LEU A 167 8.18 -9.89 -12.52
CA LEU A 167 9.04 -8.85 -13.05
C LEU A 167 10.06 -8.48 -11.99
N THR A 168 11.34 -8.53 -12.36
CA THR A 168 12.43 -8.29 -11.42
C THR A 168 13.21 -7.04 -11.79
N TRP A 169 13.70 -6.34 -10.76
CA TRP A 169 14.59 -5.20 -10.88
C TRP A 169 15.85 -5.41 -10.05
N LYS A 170 16.93 -4.70 -10.43
CA LYS A 170 18.22 -4.69 -9.70
C LYS A 170 18.51 -3.36 -9.04
N VAL A 171 18.12 -2.29 -9.73
CA VAL A 171 18.27 -0.92 -9.24
C VAL A 171 16.94 -0.52 -8.64
N PRO A 172 16.89 -0.19 -7.33
CA PRO A 172 15.66 0.26 -6.70
C PRO A 172 15.21 1.60 -7.28
N SER A 173 13.90 1.75 -7.42
CA SER A 173 13.21 3.01 -7.64
C SER A 173 12.86 3.70 -6.31
N ASP A 174 12.05 4.75 -6.37
CA ASP A 174 11.54 5.49 -5.22
C ASP A 174 10.15 5.03 -4.76
N SER A 175 9.73 3.80 -5.11
CA SER A 175 8.42 3.25 -4.73
C SER A 175 8.31 2.93 -3.23
N PHE A 176 7.08 2.69 -2.76
CA PHE A 176 6.82 2.29 -1.38
C PHE A 176 7.52 0.96 -1.04
N SER A 177 7.38 -0.04 -1.91
CA SER A 177 8.05 -1.32 -1.75
C SER A 177 9.57 -1.18 -1.83
N ASP A 178 10.12 -0.45 -2.80
CA ASP A 178 11.57 -0.34 -2.98
C ASP A 178 12.22 0.41 -1.80
N THR A 179 11.54 1.42 -1.25
CA THR A 179 11.97 2.10 -0.04
C THR A 179 11.97 1.16 1.17
N ASN A 180 11.00 0.26 1.27
CA ASN A 180 10.96 -0.76 2.34
C ASN A 180 12.01 -1.86 2.13
N PHE A 181 12.27 -2.26 0.89
CA PHE A 181 13.38 -3.15 0.55
C PHE A 181 14.73 -2.55 0.97
N GLN A 182 14.97 -1.26 0.68
CA GLN A 182 16.15 -0.54 1.12
C GLN A 182 16.28 -0.47 2.66
N ARG A 183 15.17 -0.62 3.40
CA ARG A 183 15.16 -0.74 4.87
C ARG A 183 15.39 -2.17 5.36
N GLY A 184 15.77 -3.10 4.48
CA GLY A 184 16.12 -4.48 4.81
C GLY A 184 14.95 -5.44 4.93
N LYS A 185 13.76 -5.06 4.44
CA LYS A 185 12.54 -5.88 4.49
C LYS A 185 12.37 -6.70 3.22
N VAL A 186 11.58 -7.77 3.31
CA VAL A 186 11.01 -8.38 2.11
C VAL A 186 9.91 -7.44 1.60
N ALA A 187 10.00 -6.93 0.37
CA ALA A 187 9.04 -5.96 -0.14
C ALA A 187 8.59 -6.28 -1.57
N LEU A 188 7.31 -6.58 -1.72
CA LEU A 188 6.73 -7.04 -2.97
C LEU A 188 5.60 -6.11 -3.40
N THR A 189 5.56 -5.77 -4.68
CA THR A 189 4.43 -5.03 -5.27
C THR A 189 3.62 -5.99 -6.13
N PHE A 190 2.32 -6.09 -5.86
CA PHE A 190 1.40 -6.92 -6.61
C PHE A 190 0.59 -6.02 -7.53
N GLU A 191 0.66 -6.27 -8.82
CA GLU A 191 -0.22 -5.65 -9.80
C GLU A 191 -1.36 -6.60 -10.08
N LEU A 192 -2.51 -6.30 -9.49
CA LEU A 192 -3.72 -7.08 -9.67
C LEU A 192 -4.37 -6.73 -11.02
N SER A 193 -5.23 -7.62 -11.54
CA SER A 193 -5.96 -7.37 -12.78
C SER A 193 -6.83 -6.11 -12.72
N SER A 194 -7.15 -5.54 -13.88
CA SER A 194 -7.85 -4.25 -14.04
C SER A 194 -8.88 -3.88 -12.96
N SER A 195 -8.75 -2.64 -12.46
CA SER A 195 -9.78 -1.92 -11.70
C SER A 195 -10.51 -0.87 -12.53
N ARG A 196 -10.14 -0.70 -13.81
CA ARG A 196 -10.62 0.37 -14.69
C ARG A 196 -11.38 -0.26 -15.87
N SER A 197 -12.48 0.36 -16.27
CA SER A 197 -13.23 0.03 -17.49
C SER A 197 -12.92 1.03 -18.59
#